data_AF-B7G8B4-F1
#
_entry.id   AF-B7G8B4-F1
#
_cell.length_a   1.000
_cell.length_b   1.000
_cell.length_c   1.000
_cell.angle_alpha   90.00
_cell.angle_beta   90.00
_cell.angle_gamma   90.00
#
_symmetry.space_group_name_H-M   'P 1'
#
loop_
_entity.id
_entity.type
_entity.pdbx_description
1 polymer ?
#
loop_
_entity_poly.entity_id
_entity_poly.type
_entity_poly.pdbx_seq_one_letter_code
_entity_poly.pdbx_strand_id
1 'polypeptide(L)'
;MRKSTAQLAFSTVTFFSRGACFELSTCRSVAPYYSQIVTSWLDENSLPWTEVEGEQLSNRRIINVTGKQNNLRLHLLPSPTCPMNCASPNLTRDMTNRASKNDPIIHLHQDVWQAKEDIVKSRLLQRLGRIKRRIYARQTVARRIDNPTAVEFLQCHHLWAATRTKFAYGLYTKDDIGELVAVASFSSRRNVVRKGVNHRSHELIRFCSRRDETVIGGITKLIRAFAKDENPDDIVTVIDRDWGGGDGWHALGFQTVATLPSLIMAVKAGTRHHMVGAGIGCKSTSAFGRIGLPADTLQRLNTTSSAEAARSTLLESGHFPVYDAGVERLLLLVSHSSAAIEHGKDVCAKALWSDSQPSYTSRYYSSNCGITALLTDAEKEHKRTEPFKSERDLASI
;
A
#
# COMPACT_ATOMS: atom_id res chain seq x y z
N MET A 1 1.51 57.88 58.86
CA MET A 1 0.77 58.18 60.11
C MET A 1 -0.27 57.09 60.37
N ARG A 2 -0.61 56.84 61.65
CA ARG A 2 -1.96 56.55 62.24
C ARG A 2 -3.06 56.01 61.28
N LYS A 3 -3.85 54.96 61.56
CA LYS A 3 -4.09 54.05 62.74
C LYS A 3 -4.67 52.71 62.19
N SER A 4 -4.45 51.52 62.78
CA SER A 4 -5.13 50.90 63.96
C SER A 4 -6.67 50.78 63.78
N THR A 5 -7.38 49.67 64.06
CA THR A 5 -7.09 48.33 64.69
C THR A 5 -7.99 47.27 63.97
N ALA A 6 -8.16 45.96 64.27
CA ALA A 6 -7.84 44.99 65.35
C ALA A 6 -7.67 43.55 64.71
N GLN A 7 -7.10 42.48 65.30
CA GLN A 7 -7.38 41.68 66.53
C GLN A 7 -8.66 40.81 66.38
N LEU A 8 -8.61 39.49 66.17
CA LEU A 8 -8.27 38.36 67.08
C LEU A 8 -8.11 37.06 66.21
N ALA A 9 -7.49 35.93 66.61
CA ALA A 9 -6.61 35.56 67.74
C ALA A 9 -5.73 34.36 67.30
N PHE A 10 -4.63 34.08 68.03
CA PHE A 10 -3.78 32.90 67.80
C PHE A 10 -4.24 31.68 68.60
N SER A 11 -4.02 30.49 68.05
CA SER A 11 -3.84 29.25 68.82
C SER A 11 -2.78 28.40 68.12
N THR A 12 -1.84 27.85 68.89
CA THR A 12 -0.66 27.13 68.38
C THR A 12 -0.75 25.66 68.77
N VAL A 13 -0.77 24.77 67.77
CA VAL A 13 -0.65 23.31 67.99
C VAL A 13 0.38 22.74 67.02
N THR A 14 1.31 21.95 67.56
CA THR A 14 2.50 21.47 66.85
C THR A 14 2.25 20.15 66.11
N PHE A 15 3.02 19.93 65.03
CA PHE A 15 3.22 18.67 64.28
C PHE A 15 2.69 17.36 64.90
N PHE A 16 1.95 16.61 64.09
CA PHE A 16 2.22 15.17 63.91
C PHE A 16 1.93 14.73 62.47
N SER A 17 2.78 13.86 61.92
CA SER A 17 2.68 13.38 60.54
C SER A 17 1.82 12.13 60.41
N ARG A 18 0.91 12.10 59.43
CA ARG A 18 0.36 10.88 58.80
C ARG A 18 -0.02 11.18 57.36
N GLY A 19 0.15 10.19 56.47
CA GLY A 19 0.13 10.41 55.02
C GLY A 19 -1.27 10.71 54.48
N ALA A 20 -1.39 11.78 53.69
CA ALA A 20 -2.55 11.97 52.82
C ALA A 20 -2.40 11.08 51.58
N CYS A 21 -3.37 10.21 51.33
CA CYS A 21 -3.45 9.47 50.09
C CYS A 21 -3.88 10.44 48.97
N PHE A 22 -2.97 10.80 48.07
CA PHE A 22 -3.32 11.59 46.90
C PHE A 22 -4.01 10.68 45.88
N GLU A 23 -5.33 10.79 45.77
CA GLU A 23 -6.09 10.27 44.63
C GLU A 23 -5.70 11.05 43.37
N LEU A 24 -4.63 10.60 42.71
CA LEU A 24 -4.27 11.07 41.37
C LEU A 24 -5.29 10.53 40.37
N SER A 25 -6.32 11.33 40.11
CA SER A 25 -7.37 11.12 39.10
C SER A 25 -6.84 11.24 37.66
N THR A 26 -5.76 10.52 37.35
CA THR A 26 -5.19 10.45 36.01
C THR A 26 -6.02 9.53 35.11
N CYS A 27 -7.14 10.04 34.61
CA CYS A 27 -7.80 9.51 33.42
C CYS A 27 -6.92 9.77 32.18
N ARG A 28 -5.76 9.10 32.13
CA ARG A 28 -4.99 8.95 30.89
C ARG A 28 -5.77 7.95 30.05
N SER A 29 -6.47 8.44 29.04
CA SER A 29 -7.05 7.59 28.01
C SER A 29 -5.92 6.80 27.36
N VAL A 30 -5.86 5.50 27.67
CA VAL A 30 -4.99 4.57 26.94
C VAL A 30 -5.46 4.61 25.50
N ALA A 31 -4.56 4.99 24.58
CA ALA A 31 -4.91 5.09 23.17
C ALA A 31 -5.50 3.75 22.70
N PRO A 32 -6.68 3.74 22.05
CA PRO A 32 -7.36 2.50 21.70
C PRO A 32 -6.45 1.61 20.84
N TYR A 33 -6.48 0.32 21.13
CA TYR A 33 -5.69 -0.65 20.39
C TYR A 33 -6.09 -0.63 18.91
N TYR A 34 -5.14 -0.86 18.00
CA TYR A 34 -5.39 -0.64 16.57
C TYR A 34 -6.62 -1.38 16.03
N SER A 35 -6.88 -2.61 16.50
CA SER A 35 -8.10 -3.32 16.11
C SER A 35 -9.39 -2.63 16.57
N GLN A 36 -9.41 -2.01 17.76
CA GLN A 36 -10.57 -1.26 18.26
C GLN A 36 -10.89 -0.05 17.38
N ILE A 37 -9.87 0.67 16.89
CA ILE A 37 -10.04 1.80 15.95
C ILE A 37 -10.71 1.30 14.65
N VAL A 38 -10.27 0.15 14.12
CA VAL A 38 -10.84 -0.42 12.90
C VAL A 38 -12.24 -0.98 13.13
N THR A 39 -12.49 -1.69 14.23
CA THR A 39 -13.81 -2.29 14.51
C THR A 39 -14.87 -1.24 14.84
N SER A 40 -14.56 -0.23 15.65
CA SER A 40 -15.50 0.87 15.90
C SER A 40 -15.87 1.61 14.62
N TRP A 41 -14.91 1.80 13.69
CA TRP A 41 -15.24 2.34 12.36
C TRP A 41 -16.14 1.42 11.53
N LEU A 42 -16.00 0.09 11.63
CA LEU A 42 -16.90 -0.86 10.98
C LEU A 42 -18.32 -0.77 11.59
N ASP A 43 -18.42 -0.69 12.92
CA ASP A 43 -19.68 -0.56 13.66
C ASP A 43 -20.41 0.75 13.29
N GLU A 44 -19.70 1.89 13.31
CA GLU A 44 -20.16 3.21 12.85
C GLU A 44 -20.72 3.19 11.42
N ASN A 45 -20.16 2.34 10.55
CA ASN A 45 -20.57 2.22 9.15
C ASN A 45 -21.57 1.07 8.93
N SER A 46 -22.04 0.42 10.00
CA SER A 46 -22.92 -0.76 9.96
C SER A 46 -22.37 -1.83 9.01
N LEU A 47 -21.11 -2.21 9.21
CA LEU A 47 -20.40 -3.28 8.50
C LEU A 47 -20.23 -4.48 9.44
N PRO A 48 -21.07 -5.54 9.33
CA PRO A 48 -20.96 -6.70 10.20
C PRO A 48 -19.59 -7.36 10.08
N TRP A 49 -18.98 -7.69 11.21
CA TRP A 49 -17.67 -8.33 11.27
C TRP A 49 -17.61 -9.39 12.37
N THR A 50 -16.67 -10.34 12.24
CA THR A 50 -16.37 -11.36 13.26
C THR A 50 -14.87 -11.60 13.35
N GLU A 51 -14.34 -12.00 14.51
CA GLU A 51 -12.95 -12.46 14.61
C GLU A 51 -12.79 -13.86 14.00
N VAL A 52 -11.60 -14.14 13.47
CA VAL A 52 -11.21 -15.49 13.03
C VAL A 52 -10.56 -16.21 14.20
N GLU A 53 -11.16 -17.33 14.62
CA GLU A 53 -10.58 -18.22 15.63
C GLU A 53 -9.36 -18.97 15.07
N GLY A 54 -8.42 -19.36 15.93
CA GLY A 54 -7.27 -20.19 15.56
C GLY A 54 -6.08 -19.46 14.90
N GLU A 55 -6.27 -18.49 14.01
CA GLU A 55 -5.17 -17.75 13.35
C GLU A 55 -4.59 -16.56 14.18
N GLN A 56 -4.68 -16.62 15.51
CA GLN A 56 -4.22 -15.56 16.43
C GLN A 56 -2.70 -15.64 16.70
N LEU A 57 -1.90 -14.88 15.95
CA LEU A 57 -0.57 -14.48 16.41
C LEU A 57 -0.74 -13.37 17.46
N SER A 58 0.01 -13.41 18.58
CA SER A 58 -0.33 -12.72 19.84
C SER A 58 -0.56 -11.20 19.81
N ASN A 59 -0.23 -10.50 18.73
CA ASN A 59 -0.52 -9.08 18.52
C ASN A 59 -1.16 -8.74 17.15
N ARG A 60 -1.67 -9.73 16.40
CA ARG A 60 -2.23 -9.56 15.06
C ARG A 60 -3.57 -10.28 14.98
N ARG A 61 -4.62 -9.54 14.62
CA ARG A 61 -5.97 -10.10 14.49
C ARG A 61 -6.36 -10.21 13.03
N ILE A 62 -7.11 -11.24 12.70
CA ILE A 62 -7.80 -11.36 11.42
C ILE A 62 -9.29 -11.27 11.72
N ILE A 63 -9.99 -10.37 11.04
CA ILE A 63 -11.45 -10.25 11.11
C ILE A 63 -12.06 -10.49 9.73
N ASN A 64 -13.18 -11.19 9.69
CA ASN A 64 -14.05 -11.24 8.53
C ASN A 64 -14.92 -9.99 8.53
N VAL A 65 -15.12 -9.36 7.37
CA VAL A 65 -16.06 -8.25 7.19
C VAL A 65 -17.04 -8.57 6.06
N THR A 66 -18.33 -8.48 6.35
CA THR A 66 -19.42 -8.79 5.42
C THR A 66 -19.82 -7.54 4.63
N GLY A 67 -19.51 -7.52 3.34
CA GLY A 67 -19.92 -6.47 2.41
C GLY A 67 -21.31 -6.72 1.81
N LYS A 68 -21.76 -5.83 0.92
CA LYS A 68 -23.06 -5.99 0.23
C LYS A 68 -23.06 -7.09 -0.83
N GLN A 69 -21.89 -7.45 -1.36
CA GLN A 69 -21.73 -8.39 -2.49
C GLN A 69 -20.52 -9.33 -2.33
N ASN A 70 -19.54 -8.97 -1.50
CA ASN A 70 -18.32 -9.73 -1.25
C ASN A 70 -18.04 -9.71 0.25
N ASN A 71 -17.46 -10.78 0.78
CA ASN A 71 -16.81 -10.78 2.10
C ASN A 71 -15.32 -10.44 1.94
N LEU A 72 -14.67 -10.06 3.03
CA LEU A 72 -13.29 -9.59 3.03
C LEU A 72 -12.60 -9.94 4.35
N ARG A 73 -11.44 -10.62 4.31
CA ARG A 73 -10.60 -10.77 5.50
C ARG A 73 -9.68 -9.56 5.66
N LEU A 74 -9.69 -8.95 6.84
CA LEU A 74 -8.77 -7.88 7.21
C LEU A 74 -7.77 -8.43 8.24
N HIS A 75 -6.52 -8.58 7.83
CA HIS A 75 -5.40 -8.85 8.74
C HIS A 75 -4.90 -7.51 9.27
N LEU A 76 -5.17 -7.24 10.54
CA LEU A 76 -4.84 -6.00 11.22
C LEU A 76 -3.42 -6.09 11.78
N LEU A 77 -2.55 -5.20 11.30
CA LEU A 77 -1.12 -5.16 11.58
C LEU A 77 -0.78 -3.87 12.36
N PRO A 78 -0.74 -3.93 13.70
CA PRO A 78 -0.29 -2.80 14.51
C PRO A 78 1.15 -2.40 14.19
N SER A 79 1.45 -1.11 14.33
CA SER A 79 2.80 -0.57 14.20
C SER A 79 3.68 -1.15 15.31
N PRO A 80 4.76 -1.90 15.01
CA PRO A 80 5.61 -2.49 16.04
C PRO A 80 6.29 -1.41 16.89
N THR A 81 6.26 -1.58 18.21
CA THR A 81 6.88 -0.68 19.21
C THR A 81 8.04 -1.33 19.97
N CYS A 82 8.23 -2.65 19.82
CA CYS A 82 9.38 -3.39 20.32
C CYS A 82 9.77 -4.51 19.33
N PRO A 83 10.96 -5.14 19.45
CA PRO A 83 11.40 -6.20 18.54
C PRO A 83 10.40 -7.36 18.44
N MET A 84 9.81 -7.77 19.57
CA MET A 84 8.85 -8.89 19.65
C MET A 84 7.54 -8.63 18.89
N ASN A 85 7.21 -7.39 18.52
CA ASN A 85 6.03 -7.08 17.72
C ASN A 85 6.26 -7.14 16.20
N CYS A 86 7.52 -7.24 15.76
CA CYS A 86 7.87 -7.23 14.33
C CYS A 86 7.35 -8.49 13.63
N ALA A 87 6.93 -8.37 12.37
CA ALA A 87 6.51 -9.52 11.56
C ALA A 87 7.74 -10.28 11.03
N SER A 88 7.59 -11.59 10.81
CA SER A 88 8.54 -12.32 9.97
C SER A 88 8.47 -11.79 8.52
N PRO A 89 9.57 -11.81 7.75
CA PRO A 89 9.64 -11.24 6.40
C PRO A 89 8.53 -11.66 5.44
N ASN A 90 8.00 -12.86 5.65
CA ASN A 90 7.08 -13.52 4.75
C ASN A 90 5.60 -13.48 5.15
N LEU A 91 5.24 -13.08 6.38
CA LEU A 91 3.93 -13.39 6.98
C LEU A 91 2.75 -12.98 6.10
N THR A 92 2.75 -11.72 5.64
CA THR A 92 1.74 -11.14 4.75
C THR A 92 1.70 -11.86 3.40
N ARG A 93 2.86 -12.10 2.77
CA ARG A 93 2.96 -12.84 1.50
C ARG A 93 2.40 -14.25 1.62
N ASP A 94 2.76 -15.00 2.67
CA ASP A 94 2.35 -16.41 2.82
C ASP A 94 0.89 -16.55 3.28
N MET A 95 0.28 -15.50 3.82
CA MET A 95 -1.16 -15.39 3.98
C MET A 95 -1.85 -15.05 2.65
N THR A 96 -1.30 -14.11 1.87
CA THR A 96 -1.84 -13.76 0.53
C THR A 96 -1.73 -14.92 -0.47
N ASN A 97 -0.64 -15.70 -0.43
CA ASN A 97 -0.45 -16.89 -1.27
C ASN A 97 -1.42 -18.03 -0.92
N ARG A 98 -1.95 -18.07 0.31
CA ARG A 98 -2.99 -19.00 0.76
C ARG A 98 -4.41 -18.46 0.58
N ALA A 99 -4.59 -17.17 0.28
CA ALA A 99 -5.90 -16.58 0.07
C ALA A 99 -6.50 -17.00 -1.30
N SER A 100 -7.80 -17.20 -1.35
CA SER A 100 -8.50 -17.55 -2.59
C SER A 100 -9.18 -16.34 -3.21
N LYS A 101 -9.56 -16.41 -4.49
CA LYS A 101 -10.32 -15.34 -5.16
C LYS A 101 -11.68 -15.07 -4.51
N ASN A 102 -12.28 -16.09 -3.91
CA ASN A 102 -13.58 -16.03 -3.24
C ASN A 102 -13.47 -15.62 -1.76
N ASP A 103 -12.26 -15.63 -1.22
CA ASP A 103 -11.94 -15.27 0.16
C ASP A 103 -10.63 -14.45 0.20
N PRO A 104 -10.69 -13.19 -0.29
CA PRO A 104 -9.52 -12.32 -0.40
C PRO A 104 -9.15 -11.73 0.97
N ILE A 105 -7.84 -11.64 1.22
CA ILE A 105 -7.28 -10.98 2.39
C ILE A 105 -6.70 -9.60 2.02
N ILE A 106 -6.79 -8.65 2.95
CA ILE A 106 -6.12 -7.34 2.91
C ILE A 106 -5.32 -7.14 4.19
N HIS A 107 -4.09 -6.65 4.05
CA HIS A 107 -3.15 -6.39 5.13
C HIS A 107 -3.22 -4.91 5.52
N LEU A 108 -3.98 -4.61 6.57
CA LEU A 108 -4.15 -3.25 7.07
C LEU A 108 -3.05 -2.93 8.08
N HIS A 109 -2.00 -2.25 7.58
CA HIS A 109 -0.95 -1.66 8.39
C HIS A 109 -1.44 -0.41 9.11
N GLN A 110 -1.25 -0.35 10.44
CA GLN A 110 -1.65 0.80 11.27
C GLN A 110 -1.01 2.11 10.81
N ASP A 111 0.28 2.11 10.44
CA ASP A 111 0.97 3.30 9.97
C ASP A 111 0.39 3.85 8.64
N VAL A 112 -0.07 2.94 7.75
CA VAL A 112 -0.74 3.31 6.49
C VAL A 112 -2.16 3.82 6.76
N TRP A 113 -2.88 3.21 7.71
CA TRP A 113 -4.18 3.71 8.17
C TRP A 113 -4.03 5.13 8.74
N GLN A 114 -3.12 5.35 9.68
CA GLN A 114 -2.91 6.65 10.33
C GLN A 114 -2.43 7.73 9.33
N ALA A 115 -1.60 7.39 8.34
CA ALA A 115 -1.11 8.35 7.35
C ALA A 115 -2.11 8.68 6.22
N LYS A 116 -3.11 7.82 5.96
CA LYS A 116 -4.01 7.91 4.78
C LYS A 116 -5.46 7.47 5.09
N GLU A 117 -5.95 7.74 6.29
CA GLU A 117 -7.18 7.17 6.84
C GLU A 117 -8.40 7.27 5.90
N ASP A 118 -8.75 8.46 5.41
CA ASP A 118 -9.87 8.68 4.48
C ASP A 118 -9.75 7.81 3.20
N ILE A 119 -8.54 7.66 2.65
CA ILE A 119 -8.30 6.88 1.44
C ILE A 119 -8.39 5.37 1.75
N VAL A 120 -7.92 4.94 2.92
CA VAL A 120 -8.03 3.55 3.39
C VAL A 120 -9.50 3.17 3.62
N LYS A 121 -10.26 4.01 4.35
CA LYS A 121 -11.71 3.86 4.57
C LYS A 121 -12.48 3.83 3.25
N SER A 122 -12.20 4.77 2.34
CA SER A 122 -12.82 4.81 1.00
C SER A 122 -12.54 3.54 0.17
N ARG A 123 -11.31 3.01 0.18
CA ARG A 123 -10.95 1.76 -0.52
C ARG A 123 -11.66 0.54 0.06
N LEU A 124 -11.79 0.46 1.39
CA LEU A 124 -12.54 -0.60 2.07
C LEU A 124 -14.03 -0.53 1.73
N LEU A 125 -14.65 0.66 1.79
CA LEU A 125 -16.04 0.86 1.36
C LEU A 125 -16.26 0.52 -0.12
N GLN A 126 -15.27 0.75 -0.99
CA GLN A 126 -15.30 0.32 -2.39
C GLN A 126 -15.27 -1.21 -2.52
N ARG A 127 -14.33 -1.90 -1.85
CA ARG A 127 -14.23 -3.38 -1.83
C ARG A 127 -15.50 -4.07 -1.30
N LEU A 128 -16.07 -3.53 -0.23
CA LEU A 128 -17.29 -4.03 0.44
C LEU A 128 -18.59 -3.61 -0.28
N GLY A 129 -18.51 -2.86 -1.39
CA GLY A 129 -19.65 -2.42 -2.20
C GLY A 129 -20.52 -1.33 -1.55
N ARG A 130 -20.06 -0.71 -0.46
CA ARG A 130 -20.77 0.30 0.36
C ARG A 130 -20.47 1.75 -0.03
N ILE A 131 -19.59 1.97 -1.01
CA ILE A 131 -19.25 3.29 -1.56
C ILE A 131 -20.51 4.07 -2.02
N LYS A 132 -20.61 5.36 -1.62
CA LYS A 132 -21.85 6.15 -1.72
C LYS A 132 -22.14 6.61 -3.16
N ARG A 133 -21.19 7.29 -3.82
CA ARG A 133 -21.35 7.76 -5.20
C ARG A 133 -20.81 6.72 -6.19
N ARG A 134 -21.66 6.26 -7.12
CA ARG A 134 -21.28 5.36 -8.22
C ARG A 134 -21.48 6.08 -9.55
N ILE A 135 -20.40 6.32 -10.28
CA ILE A 135 -20.40 6.98 -11.60
C ILE A 135 -20.10 5.93 -12.66
N TYR A 136 -20.82 5.92 -13.77
CA TYR A 136 -20.50 5.05 -14.91
C TYR A 136 -19.66 5.79 -15.94
N ALA A 137 -18.67 5.13 -16.56
CA ALA A 137 -17.80 5.73 -17.57
C ALA A 137 -18.54 6.28 -18.82
N ARG A 138 -19.83 5.97 -19.04
CA ARG A 138 -20.68 6.63 -20.06
C ARG A 138 -21.08 8.07 -19.72
N GLN A 139 -21.12 8.40 -18.42
CA GLN A 139 -21.47 9.71 -17.84
C GLN A 139 -20.27 10.66 -17.75
N THR A 140 -19.08 10.25 -18.22
CA THR A 140 -17.87 11.07 -18.19
C THR A 140 -17.38 11.45 -19.59
N VAL A 141 -16.40 12.33 -19.67
CA VAL A 141 -15.50 12.54 -20.81
C VAL A 141 -14.07 12.22 -20.35
N ALA A 142 -13.28 11.58 -21.20
CA ALA A 142 -11.85 11.39 -20.93
C ALA A 142 -11.06 12.45 -21.68
N ARG A 143 -10.14 13.14 -20.99
CA ARG A 143 -9.22 14.10 -21.62
C ARG A 143 -7.82 13.96 -21.02
N ARG A 144 -6.80 14.26 -21.82
CA ARG A 144 -5.43 14.51 -21.34
C ARG A 144 -5.47 15.69 -20.36
N ILE A 145 -4.73 15.59 -19.26
CA ILE A 145 -4.56 16.66 -18.26
C ILE A 145 -3.09 17.00 -18.09
N ASP A 146 -2.81 18.16 -17.52
CA ASP A 146 -1.45 18.57 -17.20
C ASP A 146 -0.91 17.87 -15.94
N ASN A 147 0.40 18.00 -15.71
CA ASN A 147 1.01 17.43 -14.52
C ASN A 147 0.51 18.08 -13.21
N PRO A 148 0.39 19.41 -13.06
CA PRO A 148 -0.21 20.03 -11.88
C PRO A 148 -1.56 19.42 -11.45
N THR A 149 -2.54 19.36 -12.36
CA THR A 149 -3.88 18.79 -12.07
C THR A 149 -3.79 17.32 -11.64
N ALA A 150 -2.95 16.53 -12.34
CA ALA A 150 -2.75 15.13 -12.02
C ALA A 150 -2.08 14.94 -10.65
N VAL A 151 -1.14 15.80 -10.30
CA VAL A 151 -0.40 15.77 -9.03
C VAL A 151 -1.30 16.08 -7.84
N GLU A 152 -2.08 17.16 -7.92
CA GLU A 152 -3.03 17.55 -6.87
C GLU A 152 -4.04 16.42 -6.60
N PHE A 153 -4.69 15.91 -7.66
CA PHE A 153 -5.66 14.82 -7.55
C PHE A 153 -5.05 13.54 -6.96
N LEU A 154 -3.85 13.16 -7.39
CA LEU A 154 -3.17 11.95 -6.89
C LEU A 154 -2.65 12.11 -5.45
N GLN A 155 -2.25 13.31 -5.02
CA GLN A 155 -1.90 13.58 -3.61
C GLN A 155 -3.11 13.44 -2.68
N CYS A 156 -4.29 13.88 -3.13
CA CYS A 156 -5.53 13.88 -2.37
C CYS A 156 -6.31 12.55 -2.38
N HIS A 157 -6.11 11.68 -3.38
CA HIS A 157 -6.95 10.49 -3.57
C HIS A 157 -6.19 9.16 -3.79
N HIS A 158 -4.88 9.18 -4.09
CA HIS A 158 -4.11 7.95 -4.27
C HIS A 158 -3.34 7.60 -2.99
N LEU A 159 -3.46 6.33 -2.54
CA LEU A 159 -2.80 5.83 -1.32
C LEU A 159 -1.29 6.12 -1.33
N TRP A 160 -0.63 5.73 -2.42
CA TRP A 160 0.80 5.97 -2.68
C TRP A 160 1.12 7.31 -3.37
N ALA A 161 0.23 8.30 -3.21
CA ALA A 161 0.32 9.69 -3.70
C ALA A 161 0.67 9.86 -5.20
N ALA A 162 0.90 11.12 -5.60
CA ALA A 162 1.47 11.47 -6.90
C ALA A 162 2.93 11.02 -7.04
N THR A 163 3.37 10.85 -8.28
CA THR A 163 4.78 10.60 -8.63
C THR A 163 5.08 11.19 -10.01
N ARG A 164 6.36 11.23 -10.40
CA ARG A 164 6.77 11.77 -11.71
C ARG A 164 6.24 10.89 -12.84
N THR A 165 5.44 11.47 -13.74
CA THR A 165 4.89 10.80 -14.93
C THR A 165 5.09 11.66 -16.17
N LYS A 166 4.91 11.07 -17.37
CA LYS A 166 5.04 11.80 -18.65
C LYS A 166 3.68 12.21 -19.23
N PHE A 167 2.65 11.42 -18.96
CA PHE A 167 1.31 11.61 -19.46
C PHE A 167 0.29 11.39 -18.34
N ALA A 168 -0.76 12.21 -18.29
CA ALA A 168 -1.87 12.04 -17.38
C ALA A 168 -3.20 12.25 -18.10
N TYR A 169 -4.20 11.48 -17.69
CA TYR A 169 -5.55 11.50 -18.26
C TYR A 169 -6.57 11.55 -17.12
N GLY A 170 -7.54 12.45 -17.24
CA GLY A 170 -8.63 12.65 -16.29
C GLY A 170 -9.98 12.23 -16.87
N LEU A 171 -10.84 11.66 -16.03
CA LEU A 171 -12.27 11.55 -16.31
C LEU A 171 -13.02 12.70 -15.65
N TYR A 172 -13.70 13.47 -16.48
CA TYR A 172 -14.56 14.57 -16.06
C TYR A 172 -16.02 14.15 -16.18
N THR A 173 -16.92 14.58 -15.30
CA THR A 173 -18.37 14.37 -15.47
C THR A 173 -18.90 15.10 -16.72
N LYS A 174 -20.11 14.73 -17.17
CA LYS A 174 -20.82 15.34 -18.31
C LYS A 174 -21.88 16.38 -17.89
N ASP A 175 -22.01 16.64 -16.59
CA ASP A 175 -22.78 17.76 -16.06
C ASP A 175 -22.04 19.07 -16.30
N ASP A 176 -22.76 20.21 -16.20
CA ASP A 176 -22.26 21.53 -16.59
C ASP A 176 -21.06 22.02 -15.74
N ILE A 177 -20.87 21.40 -14.56
CA ILE A 177 -19.74 21.67 -13.65
C ILE A 177 -18.46 20.99 -14.14
N GLY A 178 -18.56 19.78 -14.71
CA GLY A 178 -17.41 19.02 -15.20
C GLY A 178 -16.38 18.72 -14.10
N GLU A 179 -16.77 17.93 -13.10
CA GLU A 179 -15.90 17.50 -12.00
C GLU A 179 -14.85 16.47 -12.45
N LEU A 180 -13.58 16.64 -12.04
CA LEU A 180 -12.58 15.58 -12.14
C LEU A 180 -12.88 14.47 -11.11
N VAL A 181 -13.19 13.26 -11.59
CA VAL A 181 -13.64 12.13 -10.75
C VAL A 181 -12.75 10.88 -10.84
N ALA A 182 -11.79 10.83 -11.76
CA ALA A 182 -10.72 9.83 -11.76
C ALA A 182 -9.50 10.30 -12.56
N VAL A 183 -8.31 9.84 -12.20
CA VAL A 183 -7.04 10.09 -12.92
C VAL A 183 -6.29 8.78 -13.14
N ALA A 184 -5.69 8.64 -14.32
CA ALA A 184 -4.64 7.67 -14.62
C ALA A 184 -3.39 8.40 -15.15
N SER A 185 -2.21 7.91 -14.83
CA SER A 185 -0.94 8.52 -15.24
C SER A 185 0.10 7.48 -15.66
N PHE A 186 0.86 7.80 -16.70
CA PHE A 186 1.67 6.85 -17.48
C PHE A 186 3.12 7.32 -17.67
N SER A 187 4.03 6.37 -17.85
CA SER A 187 5.43 6.64 -18.18
C SER A 187 5.60 7.17 -19.61
N SER A 188 6.77 7.77 -19.87
CA SER A 188 7.29 7.85 -21.22
C SER A 188 7.42 6.45 -21.83
N ARG A 189 7.39 6.38 -23.16
CA ARG A 189 7.70 5.16 -23.92
C ARG A 189 9.03 4.57 -23.47
N ARG A 190 9.07 3.25 -23.31
CA ARG A 190 10.29 2.43 -23.30
C ARG A 190 10.28 1.60 -24.57
N ASN A 191 11.42 1.55 -25.27
CA ASN A 191 11.63 0.55 -26.31
C ASN A 191 12.00 -0.76 -25.60
N VAL A 192 11.24 -1.82 -25.85
CA VAL A 192 11.51 -3.15 -25.30
C VAL A 192 11.43 -4.17 -26.43
N VAL A 193 12.56 -4.81 -26.75
CA VAL A 193 12.59 -5.90 -27.71
C VAL A 193 12.05 -7.16 -27.02
N ARG A 194 11.12 -7.86 -27.66
CA ARG A 194 10.61 -9.17 -27.24
C ARG A 194 10.47 -10.03 -28.49
N LYS A 195 11.05 -11.24 -28.49
CA LYS A 195 11.11 -12.14 -29.67
C LYS A 195 11.59 -11.43 -30.96
N GLY A 196 12.62 -10.59 -30.82
CA GLY A 196 13.19 -9.80 -31.93
C GLY A 196 12.38 -8.56 -32.35
N VAL A 197 11.13 -8.41 -31.90
CA VAL A 197 10.27 -7.27 -32.24
C VAL A 197 10.38 -6.17 -31.19
N ASN A 198 10.66 -4.93 -31.61
CA ASN A 198 10.65 -3.77 -30.72
C ASN A 198 9.22 -3.31 -30.43
N HIS A 199 8.84 -3.27 -29.15
CA HIS A 199 7.52 -2.84 -28.68
C HIS A 199 7.57 -1.45 -28.06
N ARG A 200 6.50 -0.66 -28.28
CA ARG A 200 6.22 0.61 -27.60
C ARG A 200 5.60 0.32 -26.23
N SER A 201 6.44 -0.06 -25.28
CA SER A 201 6.02 -0.37 -23.91
C SER A 201 5.83 0.91 -23.09
N HIS A 202 4.73 1.00 -22.35
CA HIS A 202 4.50 2.06 -21.36
C HIS A 202 4.10 1.45 -20.01
N GLU A 203 4.31 2.19 -18.94
CA GLU A 203 3.91 1.80 -17.58
C GLU A 203 2.73 2.66 -17.12
N LEU A 204 1.65 2.04 -16.67
CA LEU A 204 0.58 2.70 -15.91
C LEU A 204 1.05 2.81 -14.46
N ILE A 205 1.39 4.03 -14.01
CA ILE A 205 2.10 4.26 -12.75
C ILE A 205 1.12 4.52 -11.58
N ARG A 206 -0.02 5.14 -11.86
CA ARG A 206 -1.09 5.43 -10.89
C ARG A 206 -2.45 5.39 -11.56
N PHE A 207 -3.45 4.91 -10.82
CA PHE A 207 -4.87 5.11 -11.12
C PHE A 207 -5.66 5.22 -9.80
N CYS A 208 -6.56 6.21 -9.71
CA CYS A 208 -7.61 6.23 -8.69
C CYS A 208 -8.86 6.96 -9.18
N SER A 209 -10.01 6.64 -8.58
CA SER A 209 -11.18 7.52 -8.55
C SER A 209 -11.02 8.58 -7.46
N ARG A 210 -11.87 9.60 -7.45
CA ARG A 210 -12.01 10.52 -6.32
C ARG A 210 -12.40 9.74 -5.07
N ARG A 211 -11.87 10.13 -3.90
CA ARG A 211 -12.20 9.46 -2.63
C ARG A 211 -13.70 9.51 -2.36
N ASP A 212 -14.20 8.48 -1.69
CA ASP A 212 -15.62 8.27 -1.35
C ASP A 212 -16.56 8.04 -2.56
N GLU A 213 -15.98 7.88 -3.75
CA GLU A 213 -16.65 7.58 -5.03
C GLU A 213 -16.07 6.35 -5.73
N THR A 214 -16.74 5.88 -6.80
CA THR A 214 -16.18 4.88 -7.72
C THR A 214 -16.62 5.16 -9.16
N VAL A 215 -15.67 5.10 -10.12
CA VAL A 215 -15.97 5.24 -11.56
C VAL A 215 -15.93 3.87 -12.24
N ILE A 216 -17.11 3.27 -12.42
CA ILE A 216 -17.31 1.95 -13.04
C ILE A 216 -16.92 2.01 -14.52
N GLY A 217 -15.96 1.17 -14.92
CA GLY A 217 -15.33 1.20 -16.24
C GLY A 217 -14.34 2.36 -16.45
N GLY A 218 -14.01 3.11 -15.40
CA GLY A 218 -13.20 4.33 -15.49
C GLY A 218 -11.78 4.09 -15.99
N ILE A 219 -11.09 3.12 -15.39
CA ILE A 219 -9.74 2.72 -15.82
C ILE A 219 -9.73 2.23 -17.28
N THR A 220 -10.70 1.42 -17.69
CA THR A 220 -10.83 0.93 -19.07
C THR A 220 -10.92 2.08 -20.08
N LYS A 221 -11.67 3.14 -19.73
CA LYS A 221 -11.82 4.33 -20.57
C LYS A 221 -10.56 5.20 -20.60
N LEU A 222 -9.86 5.33 -19.47
CA LEU A 222 -8.59 6.06 -19.40
C LEU A 222 -7.48 5.34 -20.19
N ILE A 223 -7.39 4.01 -20.10
CA ILE A 223 -6.49 3.19 -20.92
C ILE A 223 -6.83 3.36 -22.41
N ARG A 224 -8.11 3.34 -22.81
CA ARG A 224 -8.52 3.57 -24.20
C ARG A 224 -8.19 4.99 -24.71
N ALA A 225 -8.31 6.02 -23.87
CA ALA A 225 -7.91 7.39 -24.22
C ALA A 225 -6.38 7.49 -24.42
N PHE A 226 -5.61 6.98 -23.47
CA PHE A 226 -4.15 6.90 -23.59
C PHE A 226 -3.70 6.09 -24.82
N ALA A 227 -4.35 4.95 -25.08
CA ALA A 227 -4.00 4.09 -26.21
C ALA A 227 -4.32 4.72 -27.57
N LYS A 228 -5.39 5.51 -27.67
CA LYS A 228 -5.71 6.30 -28.87
C LYS A 228 -4.63 7.36 -29.15
N ASP A 229 -4.19 8.07 -28.13
CA ASP A 229 -3.34 9.25 -28.28
C ASP A 229 -1.85 8.89 -28.42
N GLU A 230 -1.34 7.90 -27.67
CA GLU A 230 0.08 7.55 -27.62
C GLU A 230 0.42 6.22 -28.34
N ASN A 231 -0.60 5.45 -28.75
CA ASN A 231 -0.48 4.21 -29.55
C ASN A 231 0.60 3.23 -29.00
N PRO A 232 0.44 2.72 -27.76
CA PRO A 232 1.34 1.72 -27.16
C PRO A 232 1.08 0.33 -27.75
N ASP A 233 2.09 -0.53 -27.75
CA ASP A 233 1.92 -1.96 -28.10
C ASP A 233 1.67 -2.81 -26.84
N ASP A 234 2.18 -2.37 -25.69
CA ASP A 234 1.92 -2.98 -24.39
C ASP A 234 1.89 -1.97 -23.25
N ILE A 235 1.10 -2.29 -22.22
CA ILE A 235 1.02 -1.52 -20.98
C ILE A 235 1.39 -2.44 -19.80
N VAL A 236 2.44 -2.08 -19.07
CA VAL A 236 2.85 -2.70 -17.81
C VAL A 236 2.16 -1.98 -16.65
N THR A 237 1.78 -2.71 -15.60
CA THR A 237 1.41 -2.13 -14.30
C THR A 237 1.99 -2.97 -13.15
N VAL A 238 2.04 -2.39 -11.96
CA VAL A 238 2.46 -3.06 -10.72
C VAL A 238 1.34 -2.89 -9.70
N ILE A 239 0.88 -4.01 -9.13
CA ILE A 239 -0.18 -4.04 -8.11
C ILE A 239 0.37 -4.45 -6.75
N ASP A 240 -0.20 -3.82 -5.73
CA ASP A 240 0.16 -3.95 -4.32
C ASP A 240 -0.63 -5.10 -3.69
N ARG A 241 0.05 -6.17 -3.25
CA ARG A 241 -0.58 -7.41 -2.78
C ARG A 241 -1.17 -7.29 -1.38
N ASP A 242 -0.80 -6.27 -0.60
CA ASP A 242 -1.47 -5.97 0.67
C ASP A 242 -2.95 -5.62 0.45
N TRP A 243 -3.35 -5.25 -0.77
CA TRP A 243 -4.73 -4.95 -1.15
C TRP A 243 -5.43 -6.09 -1.92
N GLY A 244 -4.87 -7.29 -1.88
CA GLY A 244 -5.38 -8.50 -2.51
C GLY A 244 -4.97 -8.69 -3.97
N GLY A 245 -5.39 -9.81 -4.57
CA GLY A 245 -4.98 -10.24 -5.92
C GLY A 245 -5.50 -9.40 -7.09
N GLY A 246 -4.93 -9.65 -8.26
CA GLY A 246 -5.10 -8.86 -9.49
C GLY A 246 -6.42 -9.01 -10.26
N ASP A 247 -7.46 -9.62 -9.72
CA ASP A 247 -8.68 -10.00 -10.47
C ASP A 247 -9.37 -8.84 -11.21
N GLY A 248 -9.43 -7.65 -10.60
CA GLY A 248 -9.96 -6.45 -11.26
C GLY A 248 -9.14 -5.96 -12.46
N TRP A 249 -7.88 -6.41 -12.59
CA TRP A 249 -7.00 -6.17 -13.73
C TRP A 249 -7.05 -7.32 -14.74
N HIS A 250 -7.20 -8.57 -14.29
CA HIS A 250 -7.41 -9.73 -15.16
C HIS A 250 -8.70 -9.58 -15.99
N ALA A 251 -9.77 -9.04 -15.38
CA ALA A 251 -10.99 -8.64 -16.07
C ALA A 251 -10.82 -7.49 -17.09
N LEU A 252 -9.64 -6.87 -17.16
CA LEU A 252 -9.24 -5.86 -18.16
C LEU A 252 -8.22 -6.40 -19.18
N GLY A 253 -7.93 -7.71 -19.15
CA GLY A 253 -6.96 -8.37 -20.03
C GLY A 253 -5.50 -8.34 -19.55
N PHE A 254 -5.21 -7.80 -18.36
CA PHE A 254 -3.85 -7.85 -17.81
C PHE A 254 -3.50 -9.25 -17.29
N GLN A 255 -2.40 -9.82 -17.78
CA GLN A 255 -1.87 -11.11 -17.33
C GLN A 255 -0.72 -10.91 -16.33
N THR A 256 -0.67 -11.67 -15.22
CA THR A 256 0.46 -11.63 -14.27
C THR A 256 1.70 -12.23 -14.92
N VAL A 257 2.74 -11.42 -15.09
CA VAL A 257 4.00 -11.80 -15.75
C VAL A 257 5.15 -12.03 -14.78
N ALA A 258 5.13 -11.39 -13.60
CA ALA A 258 6.06 -11.68 -12.51
C ALA A 258 5.41 -11.34 -11.15
N THR A 259 5.86 -12.02 -10.09
CA THR A 259 5.60 -11.62 -8.70
C THR A 259 6.95 -11.30 -8.06
N LEU A 260 7.02 -10.19 -7.33
CA LEU A 260 8.20 -9.78 -6.57
C LEU A 260 8.04 -10.20 -5.10
N PRO A 261 9.16 -10.44 -4.38
CA PRO A 261 9.13 -10.76 -2.96
C PRO A 261 8.52 -9.63 -2.11
N SER A 262 8.26 -9.94 -0.85
CA SER A 262 7.98 -8.96 0.21
C SER A 262 9.07 -7.89 0.28
N LEU A 263 8.68 -6.61 0.30
CA LEU A 263 9.59 -5.51 0.51
C LEU A 263 9.70 -5.17 2.00
N ILE A 264 10.94 -5.15 2.51
CA ILE A 264 11.22 -4.60 3.84
C ILE A 264 11.16 -3.06 3.84
N MET A 265 10.46 -2.54 4.83
CA MET A 265 10.38 -1.14 5.22
C MET A 265 10.59 -1.05 6.74
N ALA A 266 10.61 0.16 7.30
CA ALA A 266 10.68 0.33 8.75
C ALA A 266 9.64 1.32 9.26
N VAL A 267 9.20 1.17 10.50
CA VAL A 267 8.28 2.10 11.18
C VAL A 267 8.95 2.65 12.44
N LYS A 268 8.81 3.97 12.67
CA LYS A 268 9.25 4.66 13.89
C LYS A 268 8.23 5.71 14.27
N ALA A 269 7.73 5.66 15.51
CA ALA A 269 6.69 6.58 16.02
C ALA A 269 5.50 6.78 15.05
N GLY A 270 4.97 5.69 14.48
CA GLY A 270 3.87 5.71 13.50
C GLY A 270 4.24 6.15 12.07
N THR A 271 5.47 6.61 11.82
CA THR A 271 5.95 7.01 10.49
C THR A 271 6.58 5.83 9.75
N ARG A 272 6.17 5.57 8.50
CA ARG A 272 6.81 4.59 7.59
C ARG A 272 8.01 5.21 6.89
N HIS A 273 9.15 4.53 6.98
CA HIS A 273 10.39 4.81 6.28
C HIS A 273 10.63 3.72 5.21
N HIS A 274 10.73 4.13 3.95
CA HIS A 274 11.07 3.24 2.84
C HIS A 274 12.58 3.14 2.64
N MET A 275 13.04 1.98 2.13
CA MET A 275 14.47 1.69 1.93
C MET A 275 14.90 1.49 0.47
N VAL A 276 13.98 1.36 -0.50
CA VAL A 276 14.33 1.15 -1.93
C VAL A 276 13.50 1.98 -2.93
N GLY A 277 14.14 2.29 -4.06
CA GLY A 277 13.54 2.91 -5.24
C GLY A 277 13.59 4.44 -5.25
N ALA A 278 13.30 5.03 -6.42
CA ALA A 278 13.35 6.47 -6.64
C ALA A 278 12.42 7.26 -5.70
N GLY A 279 12.77 8.54 -5.48
CA GLY A 279 12.00 9.47 -4.65
C GLY A 279 12.14 9.27 -3.14
N ILE A 280 13.05 8.42 -2.66
CA ILE A 280 13.38 8.34 -1.23
C ILE A 280 14.31 9.49 -0.84
N GLY A 281 14.03 10.13 0.30
CA GLY A 281 14.90 11.14 0.90
C GLY A 281 14.77 11.18 2.42
N CYS A 282 15.86 11.56 3.12
CA CYS A 282 15.89 11.64 4.59
C CYS A 282 15.02 12.76 5.19
N LYS A 283 14.49 13.66 4.35
CA LYS A 283 13.50 14.69 4.70
C LYS A 283 12.41 14.73 3.63
N SER A 284 11.16 14.93 4.04
CA SER A 284 9.99 14.93 3.14
C SER A 284 9.83 16.24 2.33
N THR A 285 10.93 16.84 1.89
CA THR A 285 10.96 18.18 1.26
C THR A 285 10.70 18.18 -0.25
N SER A 286 10.52 17.01 -0.88
CA SER A 286 10.08 16.93 -2.27
C SER A 286 8.61 16.53 -2.35
N ALA A 287 7.83 17.20 -3.21
CA ALA A 287 6.37 17.00 -3.35
C ALA A 287 5.92 15.60 -3.82
N PHE A 288 6.88 14.71 -4.10
CA PHE A 288 6.71 13.32 -4.55
C PHE A 288 7.52 12.34 -3.69
N GLY A 289 8.05 12.81 -2.55
CA GLY A 289 9.00 12.08 -1.74
C GLY A 289 8.34 10.98 -0.91
N ARG A 290 8.95 9.80 -0.90
CA ARG A 290 8.74 8.81 0.16
C ARG A 290 9.75 9.09 1.27
N ILE A 291 9.29 9.09 2.51
CA ILE A 291 10.17 9.27 3.68
C ILE A 291 11.17 8.11 3.71
N GLY A 292 12.46 8.44 3.72
CA GLY A 292 13.55 7.49 3.87
C GLY A 292 14.01 7.36 5.32
N LEU A 293 14.93 6.42 5.57
CA LEU A 293 15.64 6.37 6.85
C LEU A 293 16.50 7.64 7.06
N PRO A 294 16.74 8.05 8.32
CA PRO A 294 17.71 9.08 8.67
C PRO A 294 19.13 8.78 8.18
N ALA A 295 19.93 9.82 7.94
CA ALA A 295 21.25 9.70 7.32
C ALA A 295 22.26 8.94 8.20
N ASP A 296 22.22 9.15 9.51
CA ASP A 296 22.94 8.38 10.54
C ASP A 296 22.63 6.88 10.46
N THR A 297 21.34 6.55 10.35
CA THR A 297 20.85 5.17 10.33
C THR A 297 21.26 4.48 9.03
N LEU A 298 21.21 5.21 7.90
CA LEU A 298 21.73 4.74 6.61
C LEU A 298 23.26 4.52 6.65
N GLN A 299 24.02 5.43 7.26
CA GLN A 299 25.48 5.29 7.41
C GLN A 299 25.84 4.04 8.24
N ARG A 300 25.16 3.83 9.38
CA ARG A 300 25.34 2.64 10.22
C ARG A 300 24.96 1.35 9.51
N LEU A 301 23.86 1.34 8.76
CA LEU A 301 23.49 0.18 7.93
C LEU A 301 24.55 -0.11 6.86
N ASN A 302 25.21 0.92 6.31
CA ASN A 302 26.26 0.73 5.31
C ASN A 302 27.52 0.03 5.87
N THR A 303 27.72 0.00 7.18
CA THR A 303 28.82 -0.75 7.82
C THR A 303 28.44 -2.19 8.22
N THR A 304 27.21 -2.64 7.94
CA THR A 304 26.75 -4.00 8.25
C THR A 304 26.80 -4.92 7.04
N SER A 305 27.22 -6.18 7.26
CA SER A 305 27.38 -7.22 6.23
C SER A 305 26.39 -8.38 6.35
N SER A 306 25.66 -8.50 7.46
CA SER A 306 24.63 -9.53 7.70
C SER A 306 23.27 -8.92 7.98
N ALA A 307 22.20 -9.65 7.64
CA ALA A 307 20.82 -9.23 7.87
C ALA A 307 20.49 -9.10 9.37
N GLU A 308 21.16 -9.89 10.22
CA GLU A 308 21.06 -9.80 11.67
C GLU A 308 21.67 -8.50 12.22
N ALA A 309 22.90 -8.17 11.86
CA ALA A 309 23.53 -6.91 12.27
C ALA A 309 22.76 -5.67 11.72
N ALA A 310 22.22 -5.78 10.51
CA ALA A 310 21.36 -4.76 9.93
C ALA A 310 20.01 -4.63 10.69
N ARG A 311 19.40 -5.73 11.13
CA ARG A 311 18.22 -5.73 12.02
C ARG A 311 18.53 -5.06 13.35
N SER A 312 19.62 -5.43 14.03
CA SER A 312 20.02 -4.78 15.30
C SER A 312 20.24 -3.27 15.12
N THR A 313 20.91 -2.86 14.05
CA THR A 313 21.11 -1.44 13.71
C THR A 313 19.79 -0.67 13.53
N LEU A 314 18.78 -1.27 12.89
CA LEU A 314 17.44 -0.69 12.81
C LEU A 314 16.80 -0.56 14.21
N LEU A 315 16.78 -1.64 14.99
CA LEU A 315 16.15 -1.68 16.31
C LEU A 315 16.80 -0.69 17.30
N GLU A 316 18.13 -0.62 17.33
CA GLU A 316 18.90 0.33 18.15
C GLU A 316 18.65 1.80 17.77
N SER A 317 18.35 2.07 16.49
CA SER A 317 17.94 3.40 16.03
C SER A 317 16.44 3.68 16.25
N GLY A 318 15.71 2.76 16.89
CA GLY A 318 14.27 2.86 17.16
C GLY A 318 13.39 2.68 15.92
N HIS A 319 13.92 2.06 14.86
CA HIS A 319 13.19 1.73 13.64
C HIS A 319 12.85 0.24 13.63
N PHE A 320 11.57 -0.11 13.56
CA PHE A 320 11.10 -1.49 13.63
C PHE A 320 10.76 -2.01 12.23
N PRO A 321 11.29 -3.17 11.78
CA PRO A 321 11.05 -3.68 10.43
C PRO A 321 9.59 -4.11 10.22
N VAL A 322 9.04 -3.77 9.06
CA VAL A 322 7.72 -4.20 8.55
C VAL A 322 7.85 -4.66 7.10
N TYR A 323 6.96 -5.55 6.66
CA TYR A 323 7.02 -6.19 5.33
C TYR A 323 5.63 -6.24 4.69
N ASP A 324 5.54 -5.94 3.40
CA ASP A 324 4.33 -6.12 2.58
C ASP A 324 4.24 -7.55 2.00
N ALA A 325 3.10 -7.91 1.41
CA ALA A 325 2.90 -9.17 0.70
C ALA A 325 3.64 -9.28 -0.65
N GLY A 326 4.50 -8.31 -0.99
CA GLY A 326 5.13 -8.15 -2.29
C GLY A 326 4.24 -7.45 -3.31
N VAL A 327 4.67 -7.45 -4.58
CA VAL A 327 3.91 -6.84 -5.69
C VAL A 327 3.81 -7.78 -6.88
N GLU A 328 2.66 -7.78 -7.56
CA GLU A 328 2.52 -8.48 -8.85
C GLU A 328 2.70 -7.49 -9.99
N ARG A 329 3.47 -7.87 -10.99
CA ARG A 329 3.66 -7.10 -12.22
C ARG A 329 2.83 -7.74 -13.32
N LEU A 330 2.00 -6.92 -13.95
CA LEU A 330 1.05 -7.36 -14.97
C LEU A 330 1.37 -6.73 -16.33
N LEU A 331 1.06 -7.44 -17.41
CA LEU A 331 1.18 -6.97 -18.79
C LEU A 331 -0.17 -7.04 -19.50
N LEU A 332 -0.58 -5.93 -20.13
CA LEU A 332 -1.66 -5.87 -21.10
C LEU A 332 -1.04 -5.70 -22.49
N LEU A 333 -1.33 -6.62 -23.41
CA LEU A 333 -1.02 -6.46 -24.83
C LEU A 333 -2.13 -5.61 -25.46
N VAL A 334 -1.77 -4.54 -26.16
CA VAL A 334 -2.74 -3.60 -26.75
C VAL A 334 -2.94 -3.97 -28.22
N SER A 335 -4.09 -4.57 -28.54
CA SER A 335 -4.44 -4.88 -29.91
C SER A 335 -4.99 -3.66 -30.64
N HIS A 336 -4.42 -3.36 -31.80
CA HIS A 336 -4.84 -2.28 -32.69
C HIS A 336 -6.11 -2.61 -33.51
N SER A 337 -6.67 -3.82 -33.34
CA SER A 337 -7.94 -4.24 -33.93
C SER A 337 -9.10 -4.05 -32.94
N SER A 338 -10.11 -3.27 -33.35
CA SER A 338 -11.31 -2.97 -32.55
C SER A 338 -12.08 -4.21 -32.07
N ALA A 339 -11.97 -5.34 -32.79
CA ALA A 339 -12.63 -6.60 -32.43
C ALA A 339 -11.82 -7.44 -31.42
N ALA A 340 -10.50 -7.25 -31.32
CA ALA A 340 -9.60 -8.13 -30.59
C ALA A 340 -9.45 -7.78 -29.09
N ILE A 341 -10.28 -6.88 -28.56
CA ILE A 341 -10.54 -6.79 -27.12
C ILE A 341 -11.42 -7.97 -26.66
N GLU A 342 -12.15 -8.59 -27.60
CA GLU A 342 -12.93 -9.80 -27.39
C GLU A 342 -12.19 -10.98 -28.05
N HIS A 343 -11.66 -11.90 -27.24
CA HIS A 343 -10.84 -13.06 -27.64
C HIS A 343 -9.43 -12.73 -28.18
N GLY A 344 -8.49 -12.47 -27.27
CA GLY A 344 -7.06 -12.49 -27.61
C GLY A 344 -6.58 -13.92 -27.89
N LYS A 345 -6.09 -14.20 -29.11
CA LYS A 345 -5.41 -15.47 -29.44
C LYS A 345 -4.10 -15.59 -28.66
N ASP A 346 -3.75 -16.80 -28.25
CA ASP A 346 -2.73 -17.16 -27.24
C ASP A 346 -1.26 -16.76 -27.49
N VAL A 347 -0.98 -15.47 -27.63
CA VAL A 347 0.35 -14.92 -27.39
C VAL A 347 0.52 -14.76 -25.87
N CYS A 348 0.93 -15.84 -25.21
CA CYS A 348 1.15 -15.90 -23.77
C CYS A 348 2.05 -14.74 -23.30
N ALA A 349 1.51 -13.84 -22.46
CA ALA A 349 2.21 -12.62 -22.04
C ALA A 349 3.51 -12.95 -21.27
N LYS A 350 3.53 -14.04 -20.50
CA LYS A 350 4.74 -14.55 -19.82
C LYS A 350 5.86 -14.91 -20.80
N ALA A 351 5.51 -15.46 -21.98
CA ALA A 351 6.47 -15.87 -22.99
C ALA A 351 6.96 -14.71 -23.87
N LEU A 352 6.24 -13.58 -23.94
CA LEU A 352 6.84 -12.32 -24.41
C LEU A 352 7.69 -11.68 -23.30
N TRP A 353 7.23 -11.77 -22.05
CA TRP A 353 7.87 -11.13 -20.91
C TRP A 353 9.27 -11.67 -20.62
N SER A 354 9.47 -13.00 -20.63
CA SER A 354 10.77 -13.66 -20.47
C SER A 354 11.83 -13.10 -21.42
N ASP A 355 11.40 -12.74 -22.63
CA ASP A 355 12.26 -12.38 -23.75
C ASP A 355 12.51 -10.86 -23.82
N SER A 356 12.11 -10.10 -22.77
CA SER A 356 12.21 -8.64 -22.72
C SER A 356 13.66 -8.15 -22.61
N GLN A 357 14.06 -7.30 -23.55
CA GLN A 357 15.35 -6.61 -23.56
C GLN A 357 15.12 -5.08 -23.68
N PRO A 358 15.56 -4.26 -22.70
CA PRO A 358 16.17 -4.65 -21.43
C PRO A 358 15.17 -5.44 -20.54
N SER A 359 15.71 -6.34 -19.71
CA SER A 359 14.89 -7.10 -18.79
C SER A 359 14.45 -6.25 -17.60
N TYR A 360 13.23 -6.50 -17.12
CA TYR A 360 12.69 -5.83 -15.94
C TYR A 360 13.20 -6.50 -14.67
N THR A 361 13.43 -5.73 -13.60
CA THR A 361 13.95 -6.28 -12.35
C THR A 361 12.96 -7.29 -11.73
N SER A 362 13.46 -8.49 -11.41
CA SER A 362 12.75 -9.54 -10.65
C SER A 362 12.92 -9.40 -9.13
N ARG A 363 13.82 -8.50 -8.70
CA ARG A 363 14.18 -8.26 -7.30
C ARG A 363 14.30 -6.76 -7.00
N TYR A 364 14.32 -6.43 -5.72
CA TYR A 364 14.69 -5.10 -5.25
C TYR A 364 16.22 -4.93 -5.22
N TYR A 365 16.67 -3.69 -5.02
CA TYR A 365 18.09 -3.35 -4.98
C TYR A 365 18.33 -2.09 -4.14
N SER A 366 19.49 -2.05 -3.49
CA SER A 366 20.05 -0.85 -2.85
C SER A 366 21.56 -0.84 -3.02
N SER A 367 22.17 0.34 -3.07
CA SER A 367 23.63 0.49 -2.95
C SER A 367 24.14 0.36 -1.52
N ASN A 368 23.24 0.39 -0.53
CA ASN A 368 23.59 0.27 0.89
C ASN A 368 23.75 -1.19 1.33
N CYS A 369 24.86 -1.49 2.01
CA CYS A 369 25.24 -2.85 2.38
C CYS A 369 24.19 -3.56 3.26
N GLY A 370 23.81 -2.94 4.38
CA GLY A 370 22.82 -3.50 5.32
C GLY A 370 21.43 -3.64 4.72
N ILE A 371 20.97 -2.66 3.92
CA ILE A 371 19.69 -2.76 3.22
C ILE A 371 19.73 -3.93 2.22
N THR A 372 20.82 -4.11 1.47
CA THR A 372 20.97 -5.25 0.55
C THR A 372 21.03 -6.59 1.29
N ALA A 373 21.64 -6.66 2.47
CA ALA A 373 21.58 -7.84 3.32
C ALA A 373 20.15 -8.17 3.77
N LEU A 374 19.38 -7.17 4.22
CA LEU A 374 17.98 -7.33 4.63
C LEU A 374 17.06 -7.79 3.48
N LEU A 375 17.22 -7.21 2.28
CA LEU A 375 16.47 -7.62 1.08
C LEU A 375 16.82 -9.07 0.67
N THR A 376 18.11 -9.42 0.72
CA THR A 376 18.59 -10.78 0.41
C THR A 376 18.05 -11.82 1.39
N ASP A 377 17.80 -11.44 2.64
CA ASP A 377 17.23 -12.32 3.67
C ASP A 377 15.75 -12.65 3.37
N ALA A 378 14.93 -11.63 3.09
CA ALA A 378 13.55 -11.81 2.67
C ALA A 378 13.44 -12.63 1.36
N GLU A 379 14.37 -12.45 0.42
CA GLU A 379 14.47 -13.27 -0.81
C GLU A 379 14.91 -14.72 -0.55
N LYS A 380 15.74 -14.98 0.47
CA LYS A 380 16.12 -16.34 0.88
C LYS A 380 14.96 -17.06 1.54
N GLU A 381 14.22 -16.39 2.43
CA GLU A 381 13.04 -16.99 3.05
C GLU A 381 11.93 -17.24 2.03
N HIS A 382 11.73 -16.37 1.03
CA HIS A 382 10.81 -16.60 -0.09
C HIS A 382 11.08 -17.92 -0.83
N LYS A 383 12.35 -18.21 -1.13
CA LYS A 383 12.76 -19.44 -1.85
C LYS A 383 12.68 -20.72 -1.01
N ARG A 384 12.49 -20.62 0.32
CA ARG A 384 12.25 -21.76 1.21
C ARG A 384 10.77 -22.16 1.28
N THR A 385 9.87 -21.26 0.91
CA THR A 385 8.41 -21.43 1.02
C THR A 385 7.70 -21.62 -0.32
N GLU A 386 8.36 -21.32 -1.44
CA GLU A 386 7.94 -21.86 -2.74
C GLU A 386 7.94 -23.40 -2.63
N PRO A 387 6.83 -24.11 -2.94
CA PRO A 387 6.85 -25.55 -2.93
C PRO A 387 7.84 -26.06 -3.98
N PHE A 388 8.62 -27.08 -3.63
CA PHE A 388 9.32 -27.88 -4.63
C PHE A 388 8.30 -28.35 -5.67
N LYS A 389 8.42 -27.87 -6.91
CA LYS A 389 7.66 -28.44 -8.03
C LYS A 389 8.02 -29.92 -8.10
N SER A 390 7.04 -30.78 -7.90
CA SER A 390 7.29 -32.21 -8.03
C SER A 390 7.48 -32.52 -9.51
N GLU A 391 8.35 -33.48 -9.84
CA GLU A 391 8.58 -33.85 -11.25
C GLU A 391 7.31 -34.43 -11.92
N ARG A 392 6.28 -34.75 -11.13
CA ARG A 392 4.95 -35.17 -11.59
C ARG A 392 4.17 -34.04 -12.28
N ASP A 393 4.46 -32.79 -11.94
CA ASP A 393 3.80 -31.59 -12.52
C ASP A 393 4.33 -31.24 -13.94
N LEU A 394 5.24 -32.04 -14.49
CA LEU A 394 5.78 -31.94 -15.85
C LEU A 394 5.33 -33.10 -16.77
N ALA A 395 4.51 -34.02 -16.29
CA ALA A 395 4.10 -35.24 -17.00
C ALA A 395 2.65 -35.20 -17.56
N SER A 396 2.09 -34.00 -17.71
CA SER A 396 0.67 -33.79 -18.04
C SER A 396 0.42 -32.59 -18.98
N ILE A 397 1.26 -32.47 -20.01
CA ILE A 397 1.07 -31.62 -21.20
C ILE A 397 1.24 -32.49 -22.44
#